data_AF-A0A644S9Z7-F1
#
_entry.id   AF-A0A644S9Z7-F1
#
_cell.length_a   1.000
_cell.length_b   1.000
_cell.length_c   1.000
_cell.angle_alpha   90.00
_cell.angle_beta   90.00
_cell.angle_gamma   90.00
#
_symmetry.space_group_name_H-M   'P 1'
#
loop_
_entity.id
_entity.type
_entity.pdbx_description
1 polymer ?
#
loop_
_entity_poly.entity_id
_entity_poly.type
_entity_poly.pdbx_seq_one_letter_code
_entity_poly.pdbx_strand_id
1 'polypeptide(L)'
;MKRLSVKGNKGKNKKTYDQIMEILSTQVKENLPSKVVASRYDVTLQTVYKWRKKYTKYLENYEKVKQEAEEKALKESDLDSEYIHISDCAKRLRTLRIALNLSQQRIANILGISQALYVRFEKGYGQLNSFMIKKLYKTLGINPIYLICGEGDCFLIKDIDLFERINNEQKKYDKNQSELEITL
;
A
#
# COMPACT_ATOMS: atom_id res chain seq x y z
N MET A 1 -15.00 22.25 -7.71
CA MET A 1 -16.30 22.86 -7.35
C MET A 1 -16.07 24.22 -6.70
N LYS A 2 -16.72 25.30 -7.17
CA LYS A 2 -16.66 26.62 -6.52
C LYS A 2 -17.30 26.52 -5.12
N ARG A 3 -16.54 26.80 -4.06
CA ARG A 3 -17.05 26.90 -2.69
C ARG A 3 -18.06 28.04 -2.61
N LEU A 4 -19.34 27.73 -2.44
CA LEU A 4 -20.37 28.72 -2.16
C LEU A 4 -20.13 29.27 -0.75
N SER A 5 -19.63 30.51 -0.68
CA SER A 5 -19.46 31.24 0.58
C SER A 5 -20.82 31.67 1.11
N VAL A 6 -21.30 31.01 2.15
CA VAL A 6 -22.52 31.41 2.87
C VAL A 6 -22.13 32.50 3.87
N LYS A 7 -22.43 33.77 3.55
CA LYS A 7 -22.26 34.92 4.47
C LYS A 7 -22.94 34.60 5.81
N GLY A 8 -22.13 34.63 6.87
CA GLY A 8 -22.48 34.12 8.20
C GLY A 8 -23.46 35.00 8.96
N ASN A 9 -24.48 34.37 9.56
CA ASN A 9 -25.25 34.98 10.65
C ASN A 9 -24.49 34.80 11.98
N LYS A 10 -24.32 35.90 12.70
CA LYS A 10 -23.64 36.00 14.02
C LYS A 10 -24.57 35.47 15.13
N GLY A 11 -24.56 34.16 15.40
CA GLY A 11 -25.31 33.57 16.53
C GLY A 11 -25.04 32.08 16.72
N LYS A 12 -25.39 31.53 17.89
CA LYS A 12 -25.12 30.17 18.42
C LYS A 12 -25.33 28.96 17.46
N ASN A 13 -25.90 29.15 16.27
CA ASN A 13 -26.28 28.11 15.30
C ASN A 13 -25.37 28.07 14.05
N LYS A 14 -24.07 28.33 14.16
CA LYS A 14 -23.15 28.35 13.01
C LYS A 14 -22.71 26.92 12.64
N LYS A 15 -23.51 26.21 11.85
CA LYS A 15 -23.11 24.93 11.21
C LYS A 15 -22.58 25.17 9.80
N THR A 16 -21.58 24.41 9.39
CA THR A 16 -21.07 24.40 8.00
C THR A 16 -22.09 23.78 7.06
N TYR A 17 -21.92 23.98 5.76
CA TYR A 17 -22.76 23.34 4.75
C TYR A 17 -22.76 21.81 4.90
N ASP A 18 -21.58 21.22 5.07
CA ASP A 18 -21.44 19.76 5.22
C ASP A 18 -22.14 19.26 6.48
N GLN A 19 -22.01 19.97 7.61
CA GLN A 19 -22.72 19.64 8.85
C GLN A 19 -24.23 19.74 8.69
N ILE A 20 -24.73 20.76 7.98
CA ILE A 20 -26.17 20.91 7.71
C ILE A 20 -26.66 19.76 6.83
N MET A 21 -25.91 19.40 5.80
CA MET A 21 -26.28 18.32 4.87
C MET A 21 -26.24 16.95 5.53
N GLU A 22 -25.25 16.68 6.38
CA GLU A 22 -25.17 15.46 7.17
C GLU A 22 -26.37 15.33 8.11
N ILE A 23 -26.70 16.39 8.87
CA ILE A 23 -27.86 16.42 9.76
C ILE A 23 -29.16 16.15 8.99
N LEU A 24 -29.35 16.76 7.81
CA LEU A 24 -30.53 16.56 6.99
C LEU A 24 -30.59 15.17 6.34
N SER A 25 -29.44 14.62 5.93
CA SER A 25 -29.36 13.25 5.40
C SER A 25 -29.75 12.25 6.48
N THR A 26 -29.18 12.37 7.69
CA THR A 26 -29.57 11.55 8.86
C THR A 26 -31.05 11.71 9.18
N GLN A 27 -31.57 12.94 9.15
CA GLN A 27 -33.00 13.17 9.39
C GLN A 27 -33.89 12.39 8.42
N VAL A 28 -33.54 12.35 7.13
CA VAL A 28 -34.33 11.63 6.12
C VAL A 28 -34.15 10.12 6.26
N LYS A 29 -32.92 9.64 6.44
CA LYS A 29 -32.59 8.21 6.60
C LYS A 29 -33.25 7.57 7.81
N GLU A 30 -33.22 8.26 8.96
CA GLU A 30 -33.84 7.79 10.20
C GLU A 30 -35.32 8.24 10.34
N ASN A 31 -35.86 8.94 9.33
CA ASN A 31 -37.22 9.49 9.33
C ASN A 31 -37.55 10.32 10.59
N LEU A 32 -36.60 11.16 11.03
CA LEU A 32 -36.73 11.88 12.29
C LEU A 32 -37.59 13.15 12.16
N PRO A 33 -38.47 13.44 13.14
CA PRO A 33 -39.15 14.73 13.23
C PRO A 33 -38.17 15.89 13.43
N SER A 34 -38.44 17.05 12.82
CA SER A 34 -37.56 18.24 12.95
C SER A 34 -37.36 18.70 14.40
N LYS A 35 -38.30 18.42 15.31
CA LYS A 35 -38.17 18.68 16.75
C LYS A 35 -37.13 17.78 17.42
N VAL A 36 -37.04 16.53 17.00
CA VAL A 36 -36.03 15.57 17.50
C VAL A 36 -34.64 15.99 16.99
N VAL A 37 -34.54 16.34 15.72
CA VAL A 37 -33.29 16.84 15.11
C VAL A 37 -32.80 18.12 15.78
N ALA A 38 -33.71 19.08 16.03
CA ALA A 38 -33.40 20.32 16.73
C ALA A 38 -32.77 20.06 18.10
N SER A 39 -33.37 19.15 18.87
CA SER A 39 -32.89 18.78 20.21
C SER A 39 -31.56 18.01 20.13
N ARG A 40 -31.43 17.07 19.18
CA ARG A 40 -30.24 16.20 19.03
C ARG A 40 -28.98 16.97 18.65
N TYR A 41 -29.09 17.98 17.80
CA TYR A 41 -27.94 18.70 17.26
C TYR A 41 -27.75 20.10 17.86
N ASP A 42 -28.49 20.41 18.93
CA ASP A 42 -28.49 21.69 19.65
C ASP A 42 -28.71 22.89 18.71
N VAL A 43 -29.80 22.83 17.92
CA VAL A 43 -30.19 23.89 16.98
C VAL A 43 -31.66 24.20 17.14
N THR A 44 -32.07 25.44 16.85
CA THR A 44 -33.48 25.79 17.02
C THR A 44 -34.36 25.09 15.98
N LEU A 45 -35.59 24.76 16.37
CA LEU A 45 -36.57 24.14 15.47
C LEU A 45 -36.79 24.97 14.19
N GLN A 46 -36.85 26.30 14.31
CA GLN A 46 -36.99 27.18 13.13
C GLN A 46 -35.80 27.08 12.17
N THR A 47 -34.60 26.78 12.71
CA THR A 47 -33.39 26.61 11.91
C THR A 47 -33.46 25.34 11.07
N VAL A 48 -33.91 24.22 11.66
CA VAL A 48 -34.12 22.94 10.94
C VAL A 48 -35.16 23.09 9.83
N TYR A 49 -36.27 23.79 10.08
CA TYR A 49 -37.27 24.05 9.04
C TYR A 49 -36.71 24.89 7.88
N LYS A 50 -35.96 25.96 8.19
CA LYS A 50 -35.28 26.77 7.17
C LYS A 50 -34.29 25.94 6.35
N TRP A 51 -33.54 25.06 7.01
CA TRP A 51 -32.59 24.17 6.33
C TRP A 51 -33.30 23.19 5.40
N ARG A 52 -34.34 22.50 5.85
CA ARG A 52 -35.16 21.64 4.97
C ARG A 52 -35.64 22.40 3.75
N LYS A 53 -36.32 23.54 3.95
CA LYS A 53 -36.86 24.33 2.84
C LYS A 53 -35.79 24.72 1.82
N LYS A 54 -34.58 25.07 2.27
CA LYS A 54 -33.50 25.55 1.40
C LYS A 54 -32.69 24.42 0.75
N TYR A 55 -32.42 23.34 1.49
CA TYR A 55 -31.37 22.39 1.16
C TYR A 55 -31.89 21.02 0.70
N THR A 56 -33.18 20.69 0.87
CA THR A 56 -33.74 19.38 0.46
C THR A 56 -33.44 19.05 -1.00
N LYS A 57 -33.50 20.02 -1.92
CA LYS A 57 -33.23 19.80 -3.36
C LYS A 57 -31.79 19.45 -3.71
N TYR A 58 -30.85 19.61 -2.78
CA TYR A 58 -29.43 19.29 -2.98
C TYR A 58 -29.03 18.00 -2.25
N LEU A 59 -29.94 17.41 -1.47
CA LEU A 59 -29.65 16.26 -0.62
C LEU A 59 -29.29 15.04 -1.46
N GLU A 60 -30.04 14.79 -2.54
CA GLU A 60 -29.77 13.68 -3.46
C GLU A 60 -28.36 13.77 -4.08
N ASN A 61 -27.96 14.97 -4.54
CA ASN A 61 -26.62 15.17 -5.09
C ASN A 61 -25.53 15.06 -4.02
N TYR A 62 -25.80 15.51 -2.80
CA TYR A 62 -24.86 15.38 -1.68
C TYR A 62 -24.63 13.91 -1.31
N GLU A 63 -25.69 13.10 -1.28
CA GLU A 63 -25.60 11.67 -1.00
C GLU A 63 -24.87 10.90 -2.10
N LYS A 64 -25.15 11.19 -3.39
CA LYS A 64 -24.43 10.60 -4.52
C LYS A 64 -22.93 10.87 -4.44
N VAL A 65 -22.54 12.13 -4.23
CA VAL A 65 -21.12 12.50 -4.10
C VAL A 65 -20.47 11.85 -2.88
N LYS A 66 -21.21 11.68 -1.77
CA LYS A 66 -20.71 11.01 -0.56
C LYS A 66 -20.51 9.49 -0.80
N GLN A 67 -21.47 8.84 -1.45
CA GLN A 67 -21.37 7.43 -1.84
C GLN A 67 -20.22 7.19 -2.80
N GLU A 68 -20.08 8.02 -3.85
CA GLU A 68 -18.95 7.94 -4.80
C GLU A 68 -17.59 8.09 -4.10
N ALA A 69 -17.50 8.98 -3.10
CA ALA A 69 -16.29 9.17 -2.32
C ALA A 69 -15.98 7.97 -1.39
N GLU A 70 -17.00 7.40 -0.75
CA GLU A 70 -16.90 6.20 0.10
C GLU A 70 -16.54 4.96 -0.73
N GLU A 71 -17.17 4.76 -1.88
CA GLU A 71 -16.86 3.67 -2.83
C GLU A 71 -15.45 3.80 -3.40
N LYS A 72 -15.01 5.03 -3.69
CA LYS A 72 -13.64 5.28 -4.14
C LYS A 72 -12.63 4.93 -3.05
N ALA A 73 -12.89 5.32 -1.79
CA ALA A 73 -12.03 5.00 -0.66
C ALA A 73 -11.98 3.49 -0.38
N LEU A 74 -13.11 2.79 -0.52
CA LEU A 74 -13.19 1.32 -0.37
C LEU A 74 -12.41 0.59 -1.47
N LYS A 75 -12.56 1.02 -2.73
CA LYS A 75 -11.76 0.48 -3.85
C LYS A 75 -10.26 0.71 -3.66
N GLU A 76 -9.87 1.83 -3.07
CA GLU A 76 -8.47 2.15 -2.80
C GLU A 76 -7.91 1.29 -1.66
N SER A 77 -8.71 0.90 -0.67
CA SER A 77 -8.30 -0.04 0.39
C SER A 77 -8.24 -1.50 -0.04
N ASP A 78 -9.14 -1.95 -0.93
CA ASP A 78 -9.14 -3.33 -1.43
C ASP A 78 -7.93 -3.59 -2.36
N LEU A 79 -7.46 -2.56 -3.08
CA LEU A 79 -6.26 -2.64 -3.91
C LEU A 79 -4.98 -2.86 -3.10
N ASP A 80 -4.92 -2.41 -1.83
CA ASP A 80 -3.76 -2.61 -0.96
C ASP A 80 -3.63 -4.06 -0.46
N SER A 81 -4.72 -4.84 -0.46
CA SER A 81 -4.71 -6.27 -0.09
C SER A 81 -4.31 -7.19 -1.25
N GLU A 82 -4.39 -6.72 -2.49
CA GLU A 82 -4.17 -7.52 -3.71
C GLU A 82 -2.90 -7.09 -4.48
N TYR A 83 -2.22 -6.03 -4.03
CA TYR A 83 -0.95 -5.60 -4.62
C TYR A 83 0.23 -6.37 -4.02
N ILE A 84 1.08 -6.94 -4.88
CA ILE A 84 2.41 -7.40 -4.48
C ILE A 84 3.16 -6.18 -3.93
N HIS A 85 3.21 -6.05 -2.62
CA HIS A 85 3.89 -4.94 -2.00
C HIS A 85 5.38 -5.07 -2.34
N ILE A 86 5.94 -4.10 -3.05
CA ILE A 86 7.33 -4.11 -3.53
C ILE A 86 8.30 -4.35 -2.35
N SER A 87 7.97 -3.83 -1.17
CA SER A 87 8.75 -4.09 0.04
C SER A 87 8.76 -5.56 0.45
N ASP A 88 7.69 -6.31 0.22
CA ASP A 88 7.62 -7.72 0.63
C ASP A 88 8.40 -8.62 -0.32
N CYS A 89 8.34 -8.33 -1.62
CA CYS A 89 9.23 -8.96 -2.60
C CYS A 89 10.71 -8.68 -2.27
N ALA A 90 11.04 -7.44 -1.89
CA ALA A 90 12.37 -7.05 -1.46
C ALA A 90 12.85 -7.78 -0.20
N LYS A 91 11.97 -7.92 0.82
CA LYS A 91 12.25 -8.70 2.04
C LYS A 91 12.49 -10.18 1.73
N ARG A 92 11.67 -10.79 0.86
CA ARG A 92 11.84 -12.19 0.44
C ARG A 92 13.14 -12.40 -0.33
N LEU A 93 13.49 -11.48 -1.24
CA LEU A 93 14.77 -11.50 -1.95
C LEU A 93 15.95 -11.51 -0.96
N ARG A 94 15.91 -10.64 0.06
CA ARG A 94 16.93 -10.61 1.12
C ARG A 94 17.00 -11.91 1.92
N THR A 95 15.84 -12.46 2.27
CA THR A 95 15.75 -13.72 3.03
C THR A 95 16.36 -14.88 2.25
N LEU A 96 16.04 -14.99 0.96
CA LEU A 96 16.58 -16.03 0.07
C LEU A 96 18.10 -15.92 -0.08
N ARG A 97 18.62 -14.70 -0.25
CA ARG A 97 20.07 -14.48 -0.34
C ARG A 97 20.79 -14.94 0.94
N ILE A 98 20.23 -14.60 2.10
CA ILE A 98 20.81 -15.00 3.39
C ILE A 98 20.74 -16.52 3.56
N ALA A 99 19.64 -17.16 3.16
CA ALA A 99 19.50 -18.62 3.19
C ALA A 99 20.54 -19.34 2.32
N LEU A 100 20.99 -18.69 1.24
CA LEU A 100 22.08 -19.16 0.37
C LEU A 100 23.49 -18.80 0.89
N ASN A 101 23.61 -18.15 2.06
CA ASN A 101 24.87 -17.65 2.63
C ASN A 101 25.65 -16.71 1.68
N LEU A 102 24.95 -15.93 0.86
CA LEU A 102 25.60 -15.02 -0.11
C LEU A 102 25.65 -13.59 0.42
N SER A 103 26.77 -12.90 0.18
CA SER A 103 26.84 -11.44 0.36
C SER A 103 26.09 -10.70 -0.76
N GLN A 104 25.72 -9.43 -0.53
CA GLN A 104 25.09 -8.59 -1.57
C GLN A 104 26.01 -8.43 -2.79
N GLN A 105 27.34 -8.32 -2.57
CA GLN A 105 28.31 -8.24 -3.66
C GLN A 105 28.35 -9.55 -4.46
N ARG A 106 28.38 -10.70 -3.77
CA ARG A 106 28.46 -12.00 -4.44
C ARG A 106 27.26 -12.26 -5.32
N ILE A 107 26.04 -12.08 -4.80
CA ILE A 107 24.86 -12.35 -5.60
C ILE A 107 24.74 -11.34 -6.76
N ALA A 108 25.19 -10.10 -6.59
CA ALA A 108 25.26 -9.14 -7.68
C ALA A 108 26.23 -9.63 -8.78
N ASN A 109 27.39 -10.18 -8.41
CA ASN A 109 28.34 -10.79 -9.36
C ASN A 109 27.72 -12.00 -10.09
N ILE A 110 27.03 -12.90 -9.37
CA ILE A 110 26.31 -14.05 -9.98
C ILE A 110 25.25 -13.57 -10.96
N LEU A 111 24.52 -12.51 -10.60
CA LEU A 111 23.51 -11.88 -11.44
C LEU A 111 24.10 -10.95 -12.50
N GLY A 112 25.42 -10.76 -12.55
CA GLY A 112 26.10 -9.87 -13.50
C GLY A 112 25.61 -8.42 -13.46
N ILE A 113 25.32 -7.91 -12.25
CA ILE A 113 24.89 -6.53 -12.01
C ILE A 113 25.77 -5.85 -10.96
N SER A 114 25.64 -4.53 -10.83
CA SER A 114 26.31 -3.81 -9.74
C SER A 114 25.70 -4.14 -8.39
N GLN A 115 26.53 -4.18 -7.34
CA GLN A 115 26.08 -4.33 -5.96
C GLN A 115 25.06 -3.25 -5.58
N ALA A 116 25.29 -2.00 -5.98
CA ALA A 116 24.38 -0.90 -5.72
C ALA A 116 22.98 -1.14 -6.30
N LEU A 117 22.88 -1.71 -7.50
CA LEU A 117 21.59 -2.07 -8.09
C LEU A 117 20.90 -3.18 -7.28
N TYR A 118 21.65 -4.20 -6.86
CA TYR A 118 21.09 -5.27 -6.03
C TYR A 118 20.59 -4.75 -4.67
N VAL A 119 21.33 -3.86 -4.01
CA VAL A 119 20.90 -3.23 -2.75
C VAL A 119 19.59 -2.45 -2.93
N ARG A 120 19.39 -1.78 -4.06
CA ARG A 120 18.13 -1.08 -4.35
C ARG A 120 16.95 -2.04 -4.45
N PHE A 121 17.15 -3.24 -4.99
CA PHE A 121 16.12 -4.29 -5.02
C PHE A 121 15.75 -4.73 -3.61
N GLU A 122 16.71 -5.03 -2.73
CA GLU A 122 16.43 -5.43 -1.34
C GLU A 122 15.81 -4.32 -0.48
N LYS A 123 15.99 -3.06 -0.85
CA LYS A 123 15.35 -1.91 -0.18
C LYS A 123 13.98 -1.56 -0.76
N GLY A 124 13.54 -2.21 -1.85
CA GLY A 124 12.29 -1.90 -2.52
C GLY A 124 12.31 -0.59 -3.33
N TYR A 125 13.49 0.01 -3.57
CA TYR A 125 13.64 1.21 -4.39
C TYR A 125 13.73 0.93 -5.91
N GLY A 126 13.56 -0.33 -6.31
CA GLY A 126 13.58 -0.78 -7.69
C GLY A 126 12.78 -2.06 -7.85
N GLN A 127 12.03 -2.17 -8.95
CA GLN A 127 11.22 -3.34 -9.26
C GLN A 127 12.06 -4.40 -9.97
N LEU A 128 11.92 -5.66 -9.56
CA LEU A 128 12.48 -6.79 -10.30
C LEU A 128 11.70 -6.98 -11.60
N ASN A 129 12.37 -6.77 -12.73
CA ASN A 129 11.77 -7.07 -14.02
C ASN A 129 11.77 -8.58 -14.30
N SER A 130 11.00 -8.99 -15.31
CA SER A 130 10.88 -10.40 -15.73
C SER A 130 12.24 -11.03 -16.07
N PHE A 131 13.16 -10.26 -16.66
CA PHE A 131 14.52 -10.71 -16.95
C PHE A 131 15.28 -11.11 -15.68
N MET A 132 15.24 -10.28 -14.65
CA MET A 132 15.93 -10.54 -13.38
C MET A 132 15.33 -11.74 -12.65
N ILE A 133 14.00 -11.86 -12.63
CA ILE A 133 13.29 -12.99 -12.04
C ILE A 133 13.69 -14.30 -12.74
N LYS A 134 13.74 -14.30 -14.08
CA LYS A 134 14.19 -15.45 -14.86
C LYS A 134 15.65 -15.81 -14.57
N LYS A 135 16.51 -14.81 -14.35
CA LYS A 135 17.92 -15.04 -14.01
C LYS A 135 18.07 -15.66 -12.62
N LEU A 136 17.36 -15.14 -11.61
CA LEU A 136 17.30 -15.71 -10.25
C LEU A 136 16.85 -17.18 -10.28
N TYR A 137 15.80 -17.49 -11.03
CA TYR A 137 15.34 -18.87 -11.20
C TYR A 137 16.41 -19.77 -11.84
N LYS A 138 16.99 -19.35 -12.96
CA LYS A 138 17.96 -20.18 -13.69
C LYS A 138 19.29 -20.38 -12.96
N THR A 139 19.74 -19.40 -12.19
CA THR A 139 21.07 -19.42 -11.55
C THR A 139 21.03 -19.98 -10.13
N LEU A 140 19.95 -19.71 -9.38
CA LEU A 140 19.87 -20.02 -7.96
C LEU A 140 18.66 -20.91 -7.62
N GLY A 141 17.85 -21.30 -8.61
CA GLY A 141 16.67 -22.15 -8.39
C GLY A 141 15.54 -21.46 -7.61
N ILE A 142 15.60 -20.15 -7.42
CA ILE A 142 14.61 -19.38 -6.66
C ILE A 142 13.25 -19.48 -7.33
N ASN A 143 12.22 -19.84 -6.57
CA ASN A 143 10.85 -19.92 -7.06
C ASN A 143 10.27 -18.52 -7.33
N PRO A 144 9.89 -18.19 -8.58
CA PRO A 144 9.26 -16.92 -8.90
C PRO A 144 7.95 -16.67 -8.14
N ILE A 145 7.15 -17.72 -7.90
CA ILE A 145 5.86 -17.61 -7.20
C ILE A 145 6.10 -17.19 -5.75
N TYR A 146 7.02 -17.85 -5.06
CA TYR A 146 7.40 -17.47 -3.70
C TYR A 146 7.98 -16.05 -3.66
N LEU A 147 8.87 -15.71 -4.60
CA LEU A 147 9.48 -14.38 -4.62
C LEU A 147 8.42 -13.26 -4.77
N ILE A 148 7.44 -13.46 -5.65
CA ILE A 148 6.43 -12.46 -6.00
C ILE A 148 5.27 -12.44 -4.99
N CYS A 149 4.72 -13.59 -4.64
CA CYS A 149 3.49 -13.70 -3.84
C CYS A 149 3.75 -14.17 -2.40
N GLY A 150 4.89 -14.80 -2.12
CA GLY A 150 5.17 -15.42 -0.83
C GLY A 150 4.60 -16.83 -0.67
N GLU A 151 4.07 -17.42 -1.74
CA GLU A 151 3.42 -18.73 -1.72
C GLU A 151 4.33 -19.85 -2.24
N GLY A 152 4.16 -21.05 -1.68
CA GLY A 152 4.88 -22.25 -2.09
C GLY A 152 6.34 -22.33 -1.61
N ASP A 153 7.07 -23.29 -2.17
CA ASP A 153 8.47 -23.53 -1.80
C ASP A 153 9.38 -22.37 -2.23
N CYS A 154 10.36 -22.02 -1.39
CA CYS A 154 11.35 -20.97 -1.68
C CYS A 154 12.21 -21.26 -2.91
N PHE A 155 12.54 -22.53 -3.13
CA PHE A 155 13.39 -23.02 -4.20
C PHE A 155 12.70 -24.16 -4.95
N LEU A 156 12.66 -24.08 -6.28
CA LEU A 156 12.11 -25.15 -7.13
C LEU A 156 13.15 -26.22 -7.44
N ILE A 157 14.43 -25.87 -7.38
CA ILE A 157 15.53 -26.82 -7.50
C ILE A 157 15.89 -27.29 -6.08
N LYS A 158 15.48 -28.51 -5.74
CA LYS A 158 15.84 -29.19 -4.47
C LYS A 158 17.10 -30.04 -4.64
N ASP A 159 17.96 -29.65 -5.57
CA ASP A 159 19.22 -30.35 -5.82
C ASP A 159 20.21 -29.96 -4.71
N ILE A 160 20.45 -30.90 -3.79
CA ILE A 160 21.40 -30.74 -2.68
C ILE A 160 22.78 -30.34 -3.23
N ASP A 161 23.16 -30.88 -4.40
CA ASP A 161 24.42 -30.57 -5.05
C ASP A 161 24.54 -29.09 -5.44
N LEU A 162 23.43 -28.42 -5.78
CA LEU A 162 23.44 -26.99 -6.13
C LEU A 162 23.81 -26.13 -4.93
N PHE A 163 23.19 -26.39 -3.77
CA PHE A 163 23.50 -25.67 -2.53
C PHE A 163 24.95 -25.92 -2.09
N GLU A 164 25.41 -27.15 -2.18
CA GLU A 164 26.81 -27.48 -1.87
C GLU A 164 27.79 -26.79 -2.81
N ARG A 165 27.52 -26.79 -4.13
CA ARG A 165 28.34 -26.08 -5.12
C ARG A 165 28.38 -24.58 -4.84
N ILE A 166 27.24 -23.94 -4.63
CA ILE A 166 27.16 -22.51 -4.32
C ILE A 166 27.95 -22.19 -3.05
N ASN A 167 27.78 -22.98 -1.99
CA ASN A 167 28.50 -22.78 -0.73
C ASN A 167 30.01 -22.99 -0.88
N ASN A 168 30.43 -24.00 -1.64
CA ASN A 168 31.86 -24.26 -1.89
C ASN A 168 32.49 -23.15 -2.72
N GLU A 169 31.79 -22.62 -3.72
CA GLU A 169 32.24 -21.45 -4.48
C GLU A 169 32.30 -20.19 -3.63
N GLN A 170 31.35 -20.01 -2.71
CA GLN A 170 31.34 -18.88 -1.77
C GLN A 170 32.57 -18.92 -0.86
N LYS A 171 32.89 -20.09 -0.26
CA LYS A 171 34.09 -20.26 0.57
C LYS A 171 35.38 -19.93 -0.19
N LYS A 172 35.48 -20.35 -1.45
CA LYS A 172 36.62 -20.01 -2.32
C LYS A 172 36.69 -18.51 -2.60
N TYR A 173 35.55 -17.88 -2.87
CA TYR A 173 35.48 -16.44 -3.10
C TYR A 173 35.94 -15.64 -1.88
N ASP A 174 35.46 -16.01 -0.69
CA ASP A 174 35.81 -15.32 0.56
C ASP A 174 37.30 -15.48 0.89
N LYS A 175 37.86 -16.69 0.69
CA LYS A 175 39.31 -16.93 0.85
C LYS A 175 40.12 -16.04 -0.10
N ASN A 176 39.78 -16.01 -1.38
CA ASN A 176 40.50 -15.20 -2.36
C ASN A 176 40.42 -13.69 -2.06
N GLN A 177 39.27 -13.20 -1.55
CA GLN A 177 39.15 -11.80 -1.12
C GLN A 177 40.06 -11.50 0.08
N SER A 178 40.12 -12.38 1.08
CA SER A 178 40.99 -12.19 2.23
C SER A 178 42.49 -12.18 1.86
N GLU A 179 42.90 -12.98 0.89
CA GLU A 179 44.29 -13.02 0.40
C GLU A 179 44.65 -11.73 -0.37
N LEU A 180 43.71 -11.16 -1.13
CA LEU A 180 43.90 -9.88 -1.83
C LEU A 180 44.06 -8.71 -0.86
N GLU A 181 43.33 -8.70 0.26
CA GLU A 181 43.41 -7.66 1.30
C GLU A 181 44.73 -7.70 2.09
N ILE A 182 45.39 -8.86 2.20
CA ILE A 182 46.69 -9.01 2.90
C ILE A 182 47.87 -8.57 2.01
N THR A 183 47.67 -8.49 0.69
CA THR A 183 48.73 -8.18 -0.29
C THR A 183 48.79 -6.69 -0.66
N LEU A 184 47.89 -5.87 -0.12
CA LEU A 184 47.82 -4.40 -0.27
C LEU A 184 48.33 -3.69 0.99
#